data_AF-A0A5F2HWU6-F1
#
_entry.id   AF-A0A5F2HWU6-F1
#
_cell.length_a   1.000
_cell.length_b   1.000
_cell.length_c   1.000
_cell.angle_alpha   90.00
_cell.angle_beta   90.00
_cell.angle_gamma   90.00
#
_symmetry.space_group_name_H-M   'P 1'
#
loop_
_entity.id
_entity.type
_entity.pdbx_description
1 polymer ?
#
loop_
_entity_poly.entity_id
_entity_poly.type
_entity_poly.pdbx_seq_one_letter_code
_entity_poly.pdbx_strand_id
1 'polypeptide(L)'
;MTDETRIEALPFGNHYFAVLRRPGQPDDILDGPDGKPKRFETAYAAIQAGKATLVPAAKSLQVAAKTFRRDRNRELEEERRRVFGEGGSR
;
A
#
# COMPACT_ATOMS: atom_id res chain seq x y z
N MET A 1 -4.95 10.03 -14.77
CA MET A 1 -3.54 9.74 -14.41
C MET A 1 -3.57 8.65 -13.37
N THR A 2 -2.89 7.53 -13.60
CA THR A 2 -2.83 6.43 -12.63
C THR A 2 -2.07 6.93 -11.39
N ASP A 3 -2.66 6.74 -10.21
CA ASP A 3 -2.13 7.13 -8.91
C ASP A 3 -1.00 6.19 -8.48
N GLU A 4 -0.03 5.99 -9.37
CA GLU A 4 0.95 4.92 -9.28
C GLU A 4 2.16 5.42 -8.50
N THR A 5 2.16 5.12 -7.20
CA THR A 5 3.32 5.36 -6.34
C THR A 5 4.49 4.48 -6.82
N ARG A 6 5.62 5.10 -7.16
CA ARG A 6 6.81 4.42 -7.68
C ARG A 6 7.98 4.54 -6.71
N ILE A 7 8.85 3.53 -6.75
CA ILE A 7 10.07 3.51 -5.94
C ILE A 7 11.28 3.49 -6.86
N GLU A 8 12.18 4.43 -6.61
CA GLU A 8 13.42 4.58 -7.36
C GLU A 8 14.62 4.53 -6.41
N ALA A 9 15.74 4.05 -6.93
CA ALA A 9 17.03 4.17 -6.26
C ALA A 9 17.75 5.40 -6.81
N LEU A 10 17.98 6.40 -5.97
CA LEU A 10 18.77 7.58 -6.32
C LEU A 10 20.24 7.33 -5.95
N PRO A 11 21.17 7.28 -6.93
CA PRO A 11 22.59 7.20 -6.64
C PRO A 11 23.14 8.54 -6.16
N PHE A 12 23.99 8.51 -5.14
CA PHE A 12 24.75 9.67 -4.69
C PHE A 12 26.10 9.22 -4.11
N GLY A 13 27.18 9.57 -4.82
CA GLY A 13 28.51 9.02 -4.55
C GLY A 13 28.50 7.49 -4.70
N ASN A 14 29.03 6.79 -3.69
CA ASN A 14 29.09 5.32 -3.67
C ASN A 14 27.86 4.66 -3.02
N HIS A 15 26.79 5.41 -2.77
CA HIS A 15 25.61 4.89 -2.09
C HIS A 15 24.35 5.17 -2.90
N TYR A 16 23.29 4.45 -2.54
CA TYR A 16 21.94 4.60 -3.07
C TYR A 16 20.98 4.98 -1.96
N PHE A 17 19.95 5.74 -2.33
CA PHE A 17 18.86 6.15 -1.46
C PHE A 17 17.53 5.66 -2.04
N ALA A 18 16.62 5.22 -1.18
CA ALA A 18 15.29 4.82 -1.61
C ALA A 18 14.39 6.06 -1.67
N VAL A 19 13.86 6.35 -2.85
CA VAL A 19 13.00 7.52 -3.12
C VAL A 19 11.61 7.04 -3.54
N LEU A 20 10.59 7.58 -2.89
CA LEU A 20 9.19 7.35 -3.18
C LEU A 20 8.65 8.52 -4.00
N ARG A 21 8.25 8.23 -5.23
CA ARG A 21 7.67 9.20 -6.16
C ARG A 21 6.18 9.04 -6.26
N ARG A 22 5.47 10.14 -6.06
CA ARG A 22 4.02 10.25 -6.14
C ARG A 22 3.66 11.42 -7.06
N PRO A 23 2.83 11.21 -8.10
CA PRO A 23 2.43 12.30 -8.98
C PRO A 23 1.82 13.47 -8.19
N GLY A 24 2.34 14.69 -8.40
CA GLY A 24 1.83 15.90 -7.73
C GLY A 24 2.23 16.08 -6.27
N GLN A 25 3.11 15.22 -5.73
CA GLN A 25 3.65 15.32 -4.37
C GLN A 25 5.19 15.43 -4.43
N PRO A 26 5.82 15.99 -3.40
CA PRO A 26 7.27 15.96 -3.27
C PRO A 26 7.81 14.51 -3.22
N ASP A 27 9.02 14.34 -3.74
CA ASP A 27 9.78 13.09 -3.61
C ASP A 27 10.08 12.85 -2.11
N ASP A 28 9.78 11.66 -1.62
CA ASP A 28 9.96 11.27 -0.22
C ASP A 28 11.13 10.29 -0.10
N ILE A 29 12.00 10.45 0.89
CA ILE A 29 13.22 9.64 1.04
C ILE A 29 13.12 8.79 2.30
N LEU A 30 13.52 7.53 2.19
CA LEU A 30 13.52 6.66 3.36
C LEU A 30 14.60 7.08 4.35
N ASP A 31 14.19 7.53 5.53
CA ASP A 31 15.10 7.88 6.62
C ASP A 31 15.55 6.66 7.43
N GLY A 32 16.76 6.77 7.97
CA GLY A 32 17.35 5.86 8.93
C GLY A 32 16.87 6.15 10.35
N PRO A 33 17.27 5.30 11.32
CA PRO A 33 16.89 5.48 12.73
C PRO A 33 17.47 6.77 13.35
N ASP A 34 18.46 7.38 12.72
CA ASP A 34 19.08 8.65 13.10
C ASP A 34 18.37 9.88 12.52
N GLY A 35 17.25 9.68 11.80
CA GLY A 35 16.50 10.76 11.15
C GLY A 35 17.20 11.36 9.92
N LYS A 36 18.23 10.68 9.40
CA LYS A 36 18.92 11.07 8.16
C LYS A 36 18.55 10.11 7.04
N PRO A 37 18.69 10.52 5.76
CA PRO A 37 18.46 9.63 4.64
C PRO A 37 19.26 8.32 4.76
N LYS A 38 18.56 7.20 4.68
CA LYS A 38 19.16 5.87 4.81
C LYS A 38 19.98 5.53 3.57
N ARG A 39 21.26 5.23 3.79
CA ARG A 39 22.21 4.83 2.74
C ARG A 39 22.15 3.33 2.50
N PHE A 40 22.25 2.95 1.24
CA PHE A 40 22.35 1.56 0.81
C PHE A 40 23.56 1.38 -0.11
N GLU A 41 24.27 0.27 0.04
CA GLU A 41 25.42 -0.06 -0.82
C GLU A 41 25.02 -0.40 -2.26
N THR A 42 23.77 -0.82 -2.48
CA THR A 42 23.28 -1.23 -3.80
C THR A 42 21.91 -0.64 -4.12
N ALA A 43 21.66 -0.38 -5.40
CA ALA A 43 20.36 0.07 -5.90
C ALA A 43 19.24 -0.92 -5.56
N TYR A 44 19.54 -2.22 -5.62
CA TYR A 44 18.59 -3.28 -5.28
C TYR A 44 18.14 -3.20 -3.82
N ALA A 45 19.09 -3.01 -2.89
CA ALA A 45 18.77 -2.88 -1.47
C ALA A 45 17.90 -1.66 -1.18
N ALA A 46 18.18 -0.52 -1.83
CA ALA A 46 17.35 0.69 -1.72
C ALA A 46 15.91 0.44 -2.21
N ILE A 47 15.75 -0.16 -3.39
CA ILE A 47 14.41 -0.45 -3.94
C ILE A 47 13.64 -1.43 -3.06
N GLN A 48 14.30 -2.49 -2.55
CA GLN A 48 13.63 -3.45 -1.66
C GLN A 48 13.19 -2.82 -0.35
N ALA A 49 14.02 -1.98 0.25
CA ALA A 49 13.67 -1.26 1.49
C ALA A 49 12.50 -0.29 1.26
N GLY A 50 12.51 0.44 0.14
CA GLY A 50 11.38 1.27 -0.25
C GLY A 50 10.10 0.43 -0.40
N LYS A 51 10.16 -0.69 -1.14
CA LYS A 51 9.00 -1.56 -1.37
C LYS A 51 8.44 -2.10 -0.05
N ALA A 52 9.32 -2.50 0.85
CA ALA A 52 8.94 -2.95 2.19
C ALA A 52 8.22 -1.87 3.00
N THR A 53 8.35 -0.59 2.67
CA THR A 53 7.63 0.51 3.33
C THR A 53 6.21 0.67 2.76
N LEU A 54 6.02 0.37 1.46
CA LEU A 54 4.69 0.35 0.84
C LEU A 54 3.86 -0.89 1.19
N VAL A 55 4.50 -2.04 1.43
CA VAL A 55 3.79 -3.30 1.72
C VAL A 55 2.92 -3.24 2.99
N PRO A 56 3.34 -2.64 4.13
CA PRO A 56 2.47 -2.44 5.29
C PRO A 56 1.24 -1.60 4.99
N ALA A 57 1.39 -0.51 4.23
CA ALA A 57 0.28 0.35 3.81
C ALA A 57 -0.65 -0.37 2.81
N ALA A 58 -0.10 -1.16 1.89
CA ALA A 58 -0.88 -1.98 0.96
C ALA A 58 -1.61 -3.12 1.68
N LYS A 59 -0.98 -3.73 2.70
CA LYS A 59 -1.60 -4.77 3.55
C LYS A 59 -2.71 -4.17 4.42
N SER A 60 -2.52 -3.00 5.02
CA SER A 60 -3.57 -2.35 5.82
C SER A 60 -4.76 -1.95 4.94
N LEU A 61 -4.52 -1.41 3.74
CA LEU A 61 -5.58 -1.12 2.76
C LEU A 61 -6.29 -2.38 2.26
N GLN A 62 -5.58 -3.49 2.02
CA GLN A 62 -6.19 -4.76 1.65
C GLN A 62 -7.03 -5.36 2.80
N VAL A 63 -6.57 -5.25 4.04
CA VAL A 63 -7.33 -5.69 5.21
C VAL A 63 -8.59 -4.84 5.36
N ALA A 64 -8.48 -3.50 5.27
CA ALA A 64 -9.61 -2.58 5.30
C ALA A 64 -10.63 -2.83 4.16
N ALA A 65 -10.15 -3.13 2.95
CA ALA A 65 -11.00 -3.48 1.82
C ALA A 65 -11.75 -4.80 2.03
N LYS A 66 -11.14 -5.77 2.72
CA LYS A 66 -11.80 -7.05 3.07
C LYS A 66 -12.89 -6.86 4.13
N THR A 67 -12.67 -6.01 5.13
CA THR A 67 -13.71 -5.67 6.13
C THR A 67 -14.89 -4.97 5.46
N PHE A 68 -14.64 -3.97 4.62
CA PHE A 68 -15.71 -3.28 3.88
C PHE A 68 -16.54 -4.22 3.00
N ARG A 69 -15.89 -5.17 2.31
CA ARG A 69 -16.58 -6.19 1.50
C ARG A 69 -17.42 -7.14 2.35
N ARG A 70 -16.92 -7.52 3.54
CA ARG A 70 -17.64 -8.39 4.47
C ARG A 70 -18.88 -7.70 5.02
N ASP A 71 -18.75 -6.44 5.43
CA ASP A 71 -19.87 -5.65 5.95
C ASP A 71 -20.94 -5.44 4.88
N ARG A 72 -20.55 -5.07 3.66
CA ARG A 72 -21.48 -4.95 2.53
C ARG A 72 -22.16 -6.29 2.18
N ASN A 73 -21.44 -7.39 2.22
CA ASN A 73 -22.03 -8.71 1.94
C ASN A 73 -23.03 -9.11 3.03
N ARG A 74 -22.76 -8.74 4.29
CA ARG A 74 -23.67 -8.96 5.40
C ARG A 74 -24.95 -8.13 5.25
N GLU A 75 -24.85 -6.85 4.89
CA GLU A 75 -26.01 -6.01 4.58
C GLU A 75 -26.85 -6.61 3.44
N LEU A 76 -26.21 -7.08 2.37
CA LEU A 76 -26.90 -7.74 1.26
C LEU A 76 -27.58 -9.07 1.67
N GLU A 77 -26.99 -9.84 2.58
CA GLU A 77 -27.60 -11.06 3.11
C GLU A 77 -28.78 -10.77 4.04
N GLU A 78 -28.66 -9.74 4.89
CA GLU A 78 -29.73 -9.27 5.76
C GLU A 78 -30.90 -8.69 4.93
N GLU A 79 -30.59 -7.93 3.87
CA GLU A 79 -31.57 -7.41 2.94
C GLU A 79 -32.22 -8.52 2.11
N ARG A 80 -31.45 -9.51 1.63
CA ARG A 80 -31.99 -10.70 0.97
C ARG A 80 -32.94 -11.48 1.88
N ARG A 81 -32.58 -11.66 3.16
CA ARG A 81 -33.45 -12.34 4.13
C ARG A 81 -34.72 -11.53 4.40
N ARG A 82 -34.64 -10.20 4.41
CA ARG A 82 -35.79 -9.31 4.56
C ARG A 82 -36.73 -9.33 3.35
N VAL A 83 -36.18 -9.32 2.13
CA VAL A 83 -36.95 -9.21 0.87
C VAL A 83 -37.49 -10.57 0.42
N PHE A 84 -36.71 -11.65 0.56
CA PHE A 84 -37.04 -12.98 0.04
C PHE A 84 -37.36 -14.02 1.14
N GLY A 85 -37.16 -13.71 2.43
CA GLY A 85 -37.30 -14.68 3.53
C GLY A 85 -36.22 -15.79 3.49
N GLU A 86 -36.23 -16.69 4.48
CA GLU A 86 -35.31 -17.85 4.54
C GLU A 86 -35.58 -18.92 3.46
N GLY A 87 -36.65 -18.76 2.68
CA GLY A 87 -37.14 -19.73 1.69
C GLY A 87 -36.90 -19.33 0.24
N GLY A 88 -35.82 -18.64 -0.07
CA GLY A 88 -35.42 -18.32 -1.45
C GLY A 88 -34.91 -19.54 -2.23
N SER A 89 -35.72 -20.61 -2.29
CA SER A 89 -35.51 -21.76 -3.16
C SER A 89 -36.82 -22.07 -3.85
N ARG A 90 -37.01 -21.47 -5.02
CA ARG A 90 -37.76 -22.01 -6.14
C ARG A 90 -37.07 -21.59 -7.43
#